data_AF-A0A1H9V4U7-F1
#
_entry.id   AF-A0A1H9V4U7-F1
#
_cell.length_a   1.000
_cell.length_b   1.000
_cell.length_c   1.000
_cell.angle_alpha   90.00
_cell.angle_beta   90.00
_cell.angle_gamma   90.00
#
_symmetry.space_group_name_H-M   'P 1'
#
loop_
_entity.id
_entity.type
_entity.pdbx_description
1 polymer ?
#
loop_
_entity_poly.entity_id
_entity_poly.type
_entity_poly.pdbx_seq_one_letter_code
_entity_poly.pdbx_strand_id
1 'polypeptide(L)'
;MLDNCEHVARECAELAQALLSVAPGLRILATSRHTLGIPGERVFTVPPLSSEDAIGLLRDRATAVRPAFEVCDANRAQVTRLCADLDRLPLAIELASFRLRTLSVQQVADRLKDRFTLLVGGSPTARTHQRTLRGLIDWSYELCAPAEQLLWNRLSVFADGFDLDAAEAVCAGDGIPEHEVLDLLDRLVVQSIVLPVESDGRSRYRLLESVRQYGRERLAQSGDGTGCCCGAGTFSAPWPSASTGTGTAPARSRR
;
A
#
# COMPACT_ATOMS: atom_id res chain seq x y z
N MET A 1 -22.63 -11.28 -9.34
CA MET A 1 -21.39 -10.54 -9.05
C MET A 1 -21.81 -9.20 -8.48
N LEU A 2 -21.21 -8.78 -7.38
CA LEU A 2 -21.37 -7.44 -6.81
C LEU A 2 -20.01 -6.73 -6.97
N ASP A 3 -19.99 -5.49 -7.42
CA ASP A 3 -18.75 -4.77 -7.73
C ASP A 3 -18.70 -3.46 -6.95
N ASN A 4 -17.51 -3.10 -6.46
CA ASN A 4 -17.22 -1.83 -5.80
C ASN A 4 -18.14 -1.56 -4.58
N CYS A 5 -18.35 -2.58 -3.74
CA CYS A 5 -19.34 -2.56 -2.67
C CYS A 5 -19.00 -1.63 -1.50
N GLU A 6 -17.79 -1.08 -1.39
CA GLU A 6 -17.35 -0.31 -0.23
C GLU A 6 -18.21 0.92 0.10
N HIS A 7 -18.97 1.46 -0.87
CA HIS A 7 -19.90 2.58 -0.65
C HIS A 7 -21.26 2.17 -0.08
N VAL A 8 -21.62 0.90 -0.22
CA VAL A 8 -22.94 0.33 0.12
C VAL A 8 -22.76 -1.04 0.77
N ALA A 9 -21.70 -1.18 1.58
CA ALA A 9 -21.25 -2.47 2.08
C ALA A 9 -22.33 -3.16 2.93
N ARG A 10 -23.06 -2.37 3.73
CA ARG A 10 -24.17 -2.85 4.56
C ARG A 10 -25.34 -3.35 3.70
N GLU A 11 -25.75 -2.57 2.70
CA GLU A 11 -26.85 -2.92 1.80
C GLU A 11 -26.49 -4.16 0.96
N CYS A 12 -25.23 -4.26 0.51
CA CYS A 12 -24.71 -5.44 -0.17
C CYS A 12 -24.68 -6.67 0.75
N ALA A 13 -24.31 -6.51 2.02
CA ALA A 13 -24.32 -7.58 3.02
C ALA A 13 -25.74 -8.10 3.28
N GLU A 14 -26.70 -7.21 3.49
CA GLU A 14 -28.12 -7.54 3.68
C GLU A 14 -28.68 -8.30 2.47
N LEU A 15 -28.41 -7.81 1.26
CA LEU A 15 -28.80 -8.47 0.02
C LEU A 15 -28.16 -9.85 -0.12
N ALA A 16 -26.84 -9.95 0.10
CA ALA A 16 -26.11 -11.20 -0.01
C ALA A 16 -26.63 -12.25 0.98
N GLN A 17 -26.88 -11.86 2.23
CA GLN A 17 -27.42 -12.75 3.25
C GLN A 17 -28.83 -13.25 2.88
N ALA A 18 -29.71 -12.35 2.43
CA ALA A 18 -31.05 -12.72 1.98
C ALA A 18 -30.99 -13.76 0.85
N LEU A 19 -30.20 -13.50 -0.20
CA LEU A 19 -30.09 -14.39 -1.35
C LEU A 19 -29.47 -15.75 -1.00
N LEU A 20 -28.42 -15.77 -0.18
CA LEU A 20 -27.73 -17.00 0.21
C LEU A 20 -28.61 -17.90 1.10
N SER A 21 -29.54 -17.33 1.87
CA SER A 21 -30.45 -18.09 2.72
C SER A 21 -31.54 -18.85 1.97
N VAL A 22 -31.92 -18.39 0.77
CA VAL A 22 -33.03 -18.97 -0.01
C VAL A 22 -32.58 -19.80 -1.22
N ALA A 23 -31.32 -19.69 -1.63
CA ALA A 23 -30.80 -20.33 -2.83
C ALA A 23 -29.58 -21.24 -2.54
N PRO A 24 -29.81 -22.52 -2.15
CA PRO A 24 -28.74 -23.47 -1.90
C PRO A 24 -27.98 -23.77 -3.21
N GLY A 25 -26.76 -23.24 -3.33
CA GLY A 25 -25.92 -23.36 -4.52
C GLY A 25 -25.52 -22.01 -5.13
N LEU A 26 -26.17 -20.91 -4.73
CA LEU A 26 -25.75 -19.57 -5.12
C LEU A 26 -24.35 -19.27 -4.58
N ARG A 27 -23.50 -18.69 -5.43
CA ARG A 27 -22.20 -18.14 -5.05
C ARG A 27 -22.15 -16.68 -5.45
N ILE A 28 -21.73 -15.83 -4.52
CA ILE A 28 -21.57 -14.39 -4.76
C ILE A 28 -20.08 -14.08 -4.77
N LEU A 29 -19.61 -13.52 -5.88
CA LEU A 29 -18.33 -12.82 -5.94
C LEU A 29 -18.60 -11.34 -5.73
N ALA A 30 -18.05 -10.78 -4.65
CA ALA A 30 -18.10 -9.37 -4.32
C ALA A 30 -16.69 -8.77 -4.39
N THR A 31 -16.53 -7.63 -5.05
CA THR A 31 -15.31 -6.82 -4.95
C THR A 31 -15.58 -5.63 -4.03
N SER A 32 -14.68 -5.40 -3.09
CA SER A 32 -14.83 -4.35 -2.08
C SER A 32 -13.48 -4.05 -1.44
N ARG A 33 -13.34 -2.85 -0.89
CA ARG A 33 -12.23 -2.49 0.00
C ARG A 33 -12.49 -2.84 1.47
N HIS A 34 -13.72 -3.21 1.79
CA HIS A 34 -14.15 -3.66 3.12
C HIS A 34 -14.81 -5.03 3.01
N THR A 35 -14.65 -5.88 4.03
CA THR A 35 -15.43 -7.10 4.16
C THR A 35 -16.92 -6.79 4.28
N LEU A 36 -17.78 -7.64 3.72
CA LEU A 36 -19.22 -7.54 3.94
C LEU A 36 -19.61 -7.99 5.36
N GLY A 37 -18.78 -8.78 6.02
CA GLY A 37 -18.97 -9.20 7.41
C GLY A 37 -20.09 -10.23 7.60
N ILE A 38 -20.43 -10.98 6.54
CA ILE A 38 -21.52 -11.96 6.58
C ILE A 38 -21.00 -13.37 6.89
N PRO A 39 -21.80 -14.23 7.56
CA PRO A 39 -21.42 -15.61 7.81
C PRO A 39 -21.07 -16.37 6.53
N GLY A 40 -19.92 -17.03 6.52
CA GLY A 40 -19.43 -17.80 5.37
C GLY A 40 -18.68 -16.97 4.31
N GLU A 41 -18.46 -15.67 4.55
CA GLU A 41 -17.59 -14.85 3.71
C GLU A 41 -16.16 -15.41 3.67
N ARG A 42 -15.59 -15.49 2.47
CA ARG A 42 -14.19 -15.86 2.26
C ARG A 42 -13.49 -14.68 1.58
N VAL A 43 -12.55 -14.08 2.31
CA VAL A 43 -11.78 -12.94 1.81
C VAL A 43 -10.62 -13.44 0.97
N PHE A 44 -10.49 -12.91 -0.24
CA PHE A 44 -9.33 -13.12 -1.09
C PHE A 44 -8.62 -11.78 -1.27
N THR A 45 -7.50 -11.59 -0.55
CA THR A 45 -6.67 -10.41 -0.70
C THR A 45 -5.90 -10.50 -2.02
N VAL A 46 -6.08 -9.52 -2.89
CA VAL A 46 -5.40 -9.47 -4.19
C VAL A 46 -3.99 -8.93 -3.98
N PRO A 47 -2.92 -9.73 -4.20
CA PRO A 47 -1.56 -9.24 -4.02
C PRO A 47 -1.16 -8.29 -5.17
N PRO A 48 -0.11 -7.46 -4.98
CA PRO A 48 0.55 -6.81 -6.10
C PRO A 48 1.02 -7.81 -7.15
N LEU A 49 1.22 -7.36 -8.38
CA LEU A 49 1.65 -8.23 -9.47
C LEU A 49 2.95 -8.98 -9.13
N SER A 50 3.11 -10.17 -9.70
CA SER A 50 4.43 -10.84 -9.70
C SER A 50 5.45 -9.95 -10.42
N SER A 51 6.75 -10.18 -10.20
CA SER A 51 7.76 -9.42 -10.92
C SER A 51 7.65 -9.61 -12.43
N GLU A 52 7.30 -10.80 -12.91
CA GLU A 52 7.17 -11.09 -14.34
C GLU A 52 5.93 -10.40 -14.93
N ASP A 53 4.79 -10.49 -14.25
CA ASP A 53 3.55 -9.83 -14.70
C ASP A 53 3.68 -8.31 -14.71
N ALA A 54 4.36 -7.73 -13.73
CA ALA A 54 4.62 -6.29 -13.68
C ALA A 54 5.48 -5.83 -14.87
N ILE A 55 6.51 -6.59 -15.22
CA ILE A 55 7.37 -6.31 -16.38
C ILE A 55 6.57 -6.48 -17.68
N GLY A 56 5.75 -7.53 -17.77
CA GLY A 56 4.86 -7.77 -18.90
C GLY A 56 3.89 -6.61 -19.11
N LEU A 57 3.22 -6.17 -18.05
CA LEU A 57 2.32 -5.01 -18.10
C LEU A 57 3.05 -3.73 -18.52
N LEU A 58 4.23 -3.46 -17.95
CA LEU A 58 5.01 -2.28 -18.32
C LEU A 58 5.35 -2.30 -19.81
N ARG A 59 5.85 -3.44 -20.32
CA ARG A 59 6.18 -3.61 -21.74
C ARG A 59 4.95 -3.34 -22.60
N ASP A 60 3.84 -4.01 -22.32
CA ASP A 60 2.64 -3.91 -23.15
C ASP A 60 2.10 -2.47 -23.20
N ARG A 61 2.09 -1.76 -22.06
CA ARG A 61 1.65 -0.36 -22.00
C ARG A 61 2.66 0.61 -22.61
N ALA A 62 3.96 0.38 -22.41
CA ALA A 62 5.03 1.21 -22.97
C ALA A 62 5.10 1.09 -24.50
N THR A 63 4.95 -0.11 -25.06
CA THR A 63 4.92 -0.34 -26.51
C THR A 63 3.73 0.37 -27.17
N ALA A 64 2.58 0.47 -26.48
CA ALA A 64 1.41 1.19 -26.98
C ALA A 64 1.66 2.71 -27.17
N VAL A 65 2.59 3.30 -26.40
CA VAL A 65 2.92 4.74 -26.49
C VAL A 65 4.26 5.02 -27.19
N ARG A 66 5.12 4.00 -27.27
CA ARG A 66 6.43 4.03 -27.93
C ARG A 66 6.68 2.65 -28.56
N PRO A 67 6.30 2.44 -29.84
CA PRO A 67 6.37 1.12 -30.50
C PRO A 67 7.75 0.45 -30.50
N ALA A 68 8.83 1.23 -30.47
CA ALA A 68 10.21 0.73 -30.42
C ALA A 68 10.70 0.38 -28.99
N PHE A 69 9.82 0.46 -27.98
CA PHE A 69 10.18 0.06 -26.62
C PHE A 69 10.24 -1.46 -26.50
N GLU A 70 11.38 -1.97 -26.06
CA GLU A 70 11.61 -3.39 -25.81
C GLU A 70 12.28 -3.60 -24.45
N VAL A 71 11.93 -4.71 -23.80
CA VAL A 71 12.64 -5.19 -22.60
C VAL A 71 13.65 -6.24 -23.05
N CYS A 72 14.93 -5.90 -22.95
CA CYS A 72 16.05 -6.74 -23.34
C CYS A 72 16.99 -6.94 -22.14
N ASP A 73 17.97 -7.84 -22.27
CA ASP A 73 18.84 -8.17 -21.14
C ASP A 73 19.66 -6.97 -20.64
N ALA A 74 19.94 -6.00 -21.51
CA ALA A 74 20.65 -4.77 -21.14
C ALA A 74 19.82 -3.84 -20.23
N ASN A 75 18.49 -3.82 -20.34
CA ASN A 75 17.62 -2.94 -19.54
C ASN A 75 16.74 -3.68 -18.53
N ARG A 76 16.71 -5.02 -18.55
CA ARG A 76 15.88 -5.85 -17.70
C ARG A 76 16.04 -5.50 -16.22
N ALA A 77 17.26 -5.35 -15.74
CA ALA A 77 17.52 -5.01 -14.33
C ALA A 77 16.94 -3.64 -13.95
N GLN A 78 17.00 -2.64 -14.84
CA GLN A 78 16.42 -1.32 -14.60
C GLN A 78 14.88 -1.37 -14.61
N VAL A 79 14.31 -2.13 -15.53
CA VAL A 79 12.86 -2.35 -15.62
C VAL A 79 12.33 -3.09 -14.39
N THR A 80 13.02 -4.13 -13.92
CA THR A 80 12.68 -4.85 -12.68
C THR A 80 12.68 -3.90 -11.48
N ARG A 81 13.72 -3.07 -11.33
CA ARG A 81 13.80 -2.08 -10.25
C ARG A 81 12.67 -1.06 -10.33
N LEU A 82 12.40 -0.51 -11.52
CA LEU A 82 11.30 0.42 -11.73
C LEU A 82 9.95 -0.20 -11.33
N CYS A 83 9.66 -1.45 -11.74
CA CYS A 83 8.44 -2.14 -11.34
C CYS A 83 8.34 -2.35 -9.83
N ALA A 84 9.47 -2.63 -9.15
CA ALA A 84 9.52 -2.74 -7.70
C ALA A 84 9.26 -1.38 -7.00
N ASP A 85 9.88 -0.30 -7.49
CA ASP A 85 9.71 1.06 -6.97
C ASP A 85 8.28 1.60 -7.16
N LEU A 86 7.59 1.10 -8.18
CA LEU A 86 6.16 1.30 -8.45
C LEU A 86 5.26 0.35 -7.66
N ASP A 87 5.78 -0.30 -6.62
CA ASP A 87 5.07 -1.21 -5.73
C ASP A 87 4.45 -2.43 -6.43
N ARG A 88 4.82 -2.67 -7.70
CA ARG A 88 4.17 -3.63 -8.60
C ARG A 88 2.65 -3.44 -8.71
N LEU A 89 2.20 -2.19 -8.52
CA LEU A 89 0.80 -1.81 -8.64
C LEU A 89 0.45 -1.58 -10.12
N PRO A 90 -0.58 -2.27 -10.67
CA PRO A 90 -0.95 -2.12 -12.08
C PRO A 90 -1.17 -0.66 -12.51
N LEU A 91 -1.86 0.12 -11.68
CA LEU A 91 -2.13 1.52 -11.98
C LEU A 91 -0.86 2.38 -12.00
N ALA A 92 0.06 2.18 -11.05
CA ALA A 92 1.31 2.92 -10.99
C ALA A 92 2.19 2.60 -12.22
N ILE A 93 2.22 1.32 -12.62
CA ILE A 93 2.89 0.86 -13.84
C ILE A 93 2.29 1.51 -15.08
N GLU A 94 0.97 1.56 -15.20
CA GLU A 94 0.29 2.20 -16.32
C GLU A 94 0.63 3.70 -16.39
N LEU A 95 0.53 4.42 -15.27
CA LEU A 95 0.86 5.85 -15.22
C LEU A 95 2.34 6.12 -15.56
N ALA A 96 3.25 5.27 -15.08
CA ALA A 96 4.68 5.37 -15.40
C ALA A 96 4.95 5.08 -16.88
N SER A 97 4.25 4.11 -17.47
CA SER A 97 4.41 3.75 -18.88
C SER A 97 4.11 4.91 -19.82
N PHE A 98 3.11 5.75 -19.51
CA PHE A 98 2.80 6.96 -20.29
C PHE A 98 3.96 7.98 -20.28
N ARG A 99 4.78 8.00 -19.23
CA ARG A 99 5.97 8.87 -19.16
C ARG A 99 7.11 8.38 -20.04
N LEU A 100 7.12 7.10 -20.44
CA LEU A 100 8.15 6.53 -21.31
C LEU A 100 8.11 7.04 -22.77
N ARG A 101 7.05 7.78 -23.13
CA ARG A 101 7.00 8.55 -24.38
C ARG A 101 8.05 9.67 -24.41
N THR A 102 8.39 10.24 -23.25
CA THR A 102 9.28 11.40 -23.13
C THR A 102 10.55 11.09 -22.34
N LEU A 103 10.48 10.15 -21.40
CA LEU A 103 11.58 9.80 -20.50
C LEU A 103 12.07 8.37 -20.78
N SER A 104 13.35 8.12 -20.52
CA SER A 104 13.89 6.77 -20.42
C SER A 104 13.46 6.09 -19.11
N VAL A 105 13.57 4.76 -19.03
CA VAL A 105 13.29 3.98 -17.80
C VAL A 105 14.07 4.52 -16.61
N GLN A 106 15.37 4.79 -16.78
CA GLN A 106 16.21 5.36 -15.73
C GLN A 106 15.72 6.75 -15.29
N GLN A 107 15.37 7.62 -16.24
CA GLN A 107 14.85 8.96 -15.92
C GLN A 107 13.51 8.93 -15.19
N VAL A 108 12.66 7.93 -15.45
CA VAL A 108 11.42 7.72 -14.68
C VAL A 108 11.78 7.27 -13.26
N ALA A 109 12.65 6.27 -13.11
CA ALA A 109 13.07 5.77 -11.81
C ALA A 109 13.68 6.87 -10.93
N ASP A 110 14.59 7.69 -11.47
CA ASP A 110 15.23 8.78 -10.74
C ASP A 110 14.24 9.85 -10.22
N ARG A 111 13.09 9.98 -10.88
CA ARG A 111 12.04 10.95 -10.55
C ARG A 111 10.97 10.39 -9.61
N LEU A 112 10.98 9.09 -9.29
CA LEU A 112 9.98 8.49 -8.39
C LEU A 112 10.07 8.97 -6.94
N LYS A 113 11.11 9.73 -6.56
CA LYS A 113 11.13 10.46 -5.30
C LYS A 113 9.94 11.42 -5.17
N ASP A 114 9.52 12.02 -6.27
CA ASP A 114 8.31 12.84 -6.39
C ASP A 114 7.24 12.11 -7.22
N ARG A 115 6.92 10.87 -6.81
CA ARG A 115 6.01 9.97 -7.54
C ARG A 115 4.63 10.57 -7.76
N PHE A 116 4.12 11.39 -6.85
CA PHE A 116 2.77 11.96 -6.97
C PHE A 116 2.68 13.04 -8.04
N THR A 117 3.76 13.79 -8.27
CA THR A 117 3.86 14.76 -9.37
C THR A 117 4.15 14.04 -10.70
N LEU A 118 4.97 12.98 -10.66
CA LEU A 118 5.32 12.21 -11.85
C LEU A 118 4.13 11.37 -12.38
N LEU A 119 3.41 10.67 -11.51
CA LEU A 119 2.39 9.68 -11.90
C LEU A 119 1.00 10.32 -12.01
N VAL A 120 0.92 11.23 -12.99
CA VAL A 120 -0.27 12.01 -13.37
C VAL A 120 -0.55 11.81 -14.85
N GLY A 121 -1.83 11.84 -15.24
CA GLY A 121 -2.24 11.82 -16.64
C GLY A 121 -2.64 10.43 -17.14
N GLY A 122 -3.37 9.67 -16.33
CA GLY A 122 -4.03 8.43 -16.75
C GLY A 122 -5.09 8.69 -17.84
N SER A 123 -5.69 7.59 -18.34
CA SER A 123 -6.68 7.68 -19.43
C SER A 123 -7.80 8.68 -19.11
N PRO A 124 -8.24 9.52 -20.08
CA PRO A 124 -9.41 10.38 -19.91
C PRO A 124 -10.68 9.62 -19.50
N THR A 125 -10.77 8.34 -19.90
CA THR A 125 -11.89 7.43 -19.57
C THR A 125 -11.77 6.77 -18.20
N ALA A 126 -10.64 6.90 -17.50
CA ALA A 126 -10.49 6.40 -16.14
C ALA A 126 -11.36 7.22 -15.17
N ARG A 127 -11.84 6.58 -14.09
CA ARG A 127 -12.56 7.24 -13.00
C ARG A 127 -11.70 8.37 -12.43
N THR A 128 -12.31 9.45 -11.94
CA THR A 128 -11.59 10.65 -11.49
C THR A 128 -10.42 10.35 -10.55
N HIS A 129 -10.63 9.45 -9.56
CA HIS A 129 -9.58 9.04 -8.62
C HIS A 129 -8.51 8.12 -9.25
N GLN A 130 -8.84 7.35 -10.29
CA GLN A 130 -7.89 6.46 -10.99
C GLN A 130 -7.03 7.21 -12.02
N ARG A 131 -7.24 8.52 -12.24
CA ARG A 131 -6.45 9.31 -13.20
C ARG A 131 -5.05 9.63 -12.71
N THR A 132 -4.81 9.58 -11.40
CA THR A 132 -3.52 9.84 -10.78
C THR A 132 -3.27 8.84 -9.65
N LEU A 133 -1.99 8.59 -9.33
CA LEU A 133 -1.67 7.73 -8.19
C LEU A 133 -2.15 8.38 -6.87
N ARG A 134 -1.99 9.71 -6.75
CA ARG A 134 -2.45 10.47 -5.59
C ARG A 134 -3.96 10.33 -5.39
N GLY A 135 -4.77 10.55 -6.43
CA GLY A 135 -6.22 10.47 -6.34
C GLY A 135 -6.73 9.10 -5.90
N LEU A 136 -6.05 8.01 -6.30
CA LEU A 136 -6.40 6.66 -5.87
C LEU A 136 -6.17 6.50 -4.36
N ILE A 137 -5.04 6.99 -3.87
CA ILE A 137 -4.65 6.88 -2.45
C ILE A 137 -5.48 7.83 -1.59
N ASP A 138 -5.77 9.05 -2.05
CA ASP A 138 -6.70 9.99 -1.39
C ASP A 138 -8.05 9.29 -1.15
N TRP A 139 -8.59 8.65 -2.20
CA TRP A 139 -9.83 7.92 -2.07
C TRP A 139 -9.73 6.70 -1.14
N SER A 140 -8.61 5.97 -1.13
CA SER A 140 -8.37 4.92 -0.13
C SER A 140 -8.39 5.48 1.30
N TYR A 141 -7.73 6.61 1.50
CA TYR A 141 -7.62 7.25 2.80
C TYR A 141 -8.97 7.77 3.29
N GLU A 142 -9.78 8.36 2.42
CA GLU A 142 -11.15 8.82 2.73
C GLU A 142 -12.10 7.68 3.10
N LEU A 143 -11.84 6.46 2.64
CA LEU A 143 -12.63 5.27 2.99
C LEU A 143 -12.24 4.67 4.36
N CYS A 144 -11.03 4.95 4.85
CA CYS A 144 -10.56 4.49 6.16
C CYS A 144 -11.25 5.28 7.28
N ALA A 145 -11.58 4.60 8.38
CA ALA A 145 -12.05 5.25 9.59
C ALA A 145 -10.98 6.18 10.20
N PRO A 146 -11.35 7.20 11.00
CA PRO A 146 -10.37 8.15 11.56
C PRO A 146 -9.21 7.50 12.34
N ALA A 147 -9.48 6.44 13.10
CA ALA A 147 -8.45 5.70 13.83
C ALA A 147 -7.51 4.91 12.88
N GLU A 148 -8.03 4.38 11.77
CA GLU A 148 -7.25 3.69 10.74
C GLU A 148 -6.34 4.66 9.98
N GLN A 149 -6.87 5.85 9.64
CA GLN A 149 -6.09 6.94 9.05
C GLN A 149 -4.95 7.36 9.97
N LEU A 150 -5.21 7.51 11.27
CA LEU A 150 -4.19 7.85 12.26
C LEU A 150 -3.13 6.76 12.38
N LEU A 151 -3.54 5.49 12.43
CA LEU A 151 -2.60 4.36 12.46
C LEU A 151 -1.73 4.34 11.20
N TRP A 152 -2.32 4.47 10.01
CA TRP A 152 -1.59 4.53 8.75
C TRP A 152 -0.56 5.66 8.76
N ASN A 153 -0.94 6.87 9.18
CA ASN A 153 -0.02 8.00 9.28
C ASN A 153 1.17 7.69 10.19
N ARG A 154 0.95 7.06 11.36
CA ARG A 154 2.03 6.68 12.29
C ARG A 154 2.91 5.57 11.74
N LEU A 155 2.33 4.53 11.16
CA LEU A 155 3.07 3.42 10.54
C LEU A 155 3.97 3.88 9.38
N SER A 156 3.69 5.04 8.78
CA SER A 156 4.46 5.59 7.66
C SER A 156 5.93 5.92 7.99
N VAL A 157 6.29 5.96 9.28
CA VAL A 157 7.67 6.18 9.74
C VAL A 157 8.60 5.00 9.44
N PHE A 158 8.05 3.78 9.36
CA PHE A 158 8.83 2.55 9.13
C PHE A 158 9.23 2.43 7.65
N ALA A 159 10.53 2.36 7.37
CA ALA A 159 11.05 2.26 6.00
C ALA A 159 10.98 0.84 5.42
N ASP A 160 11.39 -0.17 6.20
CA ASP A 160 11.58 -1.56 5.72
C ASP A 160 10.64 -2.56 6.42
N GLY A 161 9.44 -2.09 6.77
CA GLY A 161 8.45 -2.87 7.50
C GLY A 161 8.71 -2.96 9.01
N PHE A 162 7.81 -3.64 9.71
CA PHE A 162 7.73 -3.67 11.18
C PHE A 162 7.06 -4.98 11.65
N ASP A 163 7.23 -5.31 12.92
CA ASP A 163 6.45 -6.33 13.62
C ASP A 163 5.36 -5.68 14.49
N LEU A 164 4.50 -6.49 15.11
CA LEU A 164 3.39 -6.00 15.93
C LEU A 164 3.91 -5.19 17.12
N ASP A 165 4.90 -5.70 17.84
CA ASP A 165 5.51 -5.03 19.01
C ASP A 165 6.02 -3.62 18.65
N ALA A 166 6.68 -3.47 17.49
CA ALA A 166 7.11 -2.16 17.02
C ALA A 166 5.93 -1.24 16.63
N ALA A 167 4.88 -1.80 16.02
CA ALA A 167 3.67 -1.03 15.72
C ALA A 167 2.99 -0.51 16.99
N GLU A 168 2.84 -1.36 18.01
CA GLU A 168 2.26 -0.99 19.30
C GLU A 168 3.08 0.10 19.99
N ALA A 169 4.40 -0.08 20.07
CA ALA A 169 5.30 0.88 20.71
C ALA A 169 5.31 2.27 20.04
N VAL A 170 5.15 2.34 18.72
CA VAL A 170 5.19 3.60 17.96
C VAL A 170 3.81 4.21 17.75
N CYS A 171 2.77 3.39 17.63
CA CYS A 171 1.46 3.84 17.20
C CYS A 171 0.43 3.96 18.33
N ALA A 172 0.67 3.38 19.51
CA ALA A 172 -0.20 3.60 20.66
C ALA A 172 -0.07 5.04 21.20
N GLY A 173 -1.13 5.53 21.84
CA GLY A 173 -1.23 6.89 22.39
C GLY A 173 -2.10 7.82 21.55
N ASP A 174 -2.42 9.01 22.10
CA ASP A 174 -3.16 10.10 21.44
C ASP A 174 -4.23 9.64 20.44
N GLY A 175 -5.24 8.93 20.91
CA GLY A 175 -6.37 8.46 20.09
C GLY A 175 -6.33 6.99 19.64
N ILE A 176 -5.25 6.24 19.92
CA ILE A 176 -5.21 4.79 19.70
C ILE A 176 -4.74 4.10 20.98
N PRO A 177 -5.61 3.38 21.71
CA PRO A 177 -5.20 2.49 22.78
C PRO A 177 -4.32 1.36 22.25
N GLU A 178 -3.32 0.92 23.02
CA GLU A 178 -2.39 -0.15 22.63
C GLU A 178 -3.12 -1.43 22.19
N HIS A 179 -4.13 -1.86 22.95
CA HIS A 179 -4.92 -3.06 22.65
C HIS A 179 -5.76 -2.96 21.36
N GLU A 180 -5.99 -1.76 20.82
CA GLU A 180 -6.71 -1.57 19.55
C GLU A 180 -5.78 -1.61 18.33
N VAL A 181 -4.46 -1.55 18.52
CA VAL A 181 -3.49 -1.49 17.41
C VAL A 181 -3.59 -2.74 16.53
N LEU A 182 -3.70 -3.93 17.13
CA LEU A 182 -3.86 -5.18 16.39
C LEU A 182 -5.14 -5.18 15.52
N ASP A 183 -6.27 -4.82 16.11
CA ASP A 183 -7.55 -4.79 15.39
C ASP A 183 -7.54 -3.76 14.24
N LEU A 184 -6.91 -2.60 14.45
CA LEU A 184 -6.73 -1.59 13.41
C LEU A 184 -5.77 -2.07 12.31
N LEU A 185 -4.69 -2.75 12.68
CA LEU A 185 -3.72 -3.32 11.74
C LEU A 185 -4.38 -4.37 10.85
N ASP A 186 -5.20 -5.26 11.44
CA ASP A 186 -5.97 -6.25 10.70
C ASP A 186 -6.93 -5.60 9.70
N ARG A 187 -7.61 -4.52 10.08
CA ARG A 187 -8.46 -3.74 9.15
C ARG A 187 -7.65 -3.13 8.01
N LEU A 188 -6.48 -2.55 8.28
CA LEU A 188 -5.59 -2.02 7.25
C LEU A 188 -5.03 -3.11 6.32
N VAL A 189 -4.83 -4.33 6.82
CA VAL A 189 -4.45 -5.50 6.02
C VAL A 189 -5.58 -5.91 5.08
N VAL A 190 -6.80 -6.00 5.59
CA VAL A 190 -8.00 -6.28 4.79
C VAL A 190 -8.21 -5.23 3.69
N GLN A 191 -8.00 -3.95 4.02
CA GLN A 191 -8.06 -2.83 3.08
C GLN A 191 -6.86 -2.77 2.11
N SER A 192 -5.89 -3.69 2.22
CA SER A 192 -4.66 -3.75 1.41
C SER A 192 -3.77 -2.49 1.51
N ILE A 193 -3.88 -1.75 2.63
CA ILE A 193 -3.00 -0.63 2.97
C ILE A 193 -1.68 -1.16 3.55
N VAL A 194 -1.79 -2.20 4.40
CA VAL A 194 -0.66 -2.93 4.97
C VAL A 194 -0.60 -4.32 4.36
N LEU A 195 0.60 -4.78 4.04
CA LEU A 195 0.83 -6.11 3.51
C LEU A 195 1.53 -6.98 4.57
N PRO A 196 0.94 -8.13 4.93
CA PRO A 196 1.62 -9.11 5.74
C PRO A 196 2.74 -9.77 4.93
N VAL A 197 3.86 -10.03 5.59
CA VAL A 197 5.05 -10.69 5.05
C VAL A 197 5.51 -11.69 6.09
N GLU A 198 5.66 -12.96 5.70
CA GLU A 198 6.27 -13.94 6.58
C GLU A 198 7.80 -13.82 6.51
N SER A 199 8.46 -13.73 7.67
CA SER A 199 9.91 -13.72 7.78
C SER A 199 10.33 -14.56 8.98
N ASP A 200 11.13 -15.60 8.76
CA ASP A 200 11.66 -16.48 9.81
C ASP A 200 10.58 -17.04 10.76
N GLY A 201 9.40 -17.38 10.23
CA GLY A 201 8.28 -17.89 11.01
C GLY A 201 7.57 -16.84 11.88
N ARG A 202 7.87 -15.55 11.69
CA ARG A 202 7.19 -14.43 12.34
C ARG A 202 6.44 -13.59 11.32
N SER A 203 5.28 -13.09 11.74
CA SER A 203 4.50 -12.12 10.97
C SER A 203 5.21 -10.77 11.00
N ARG A 204 5.59 -10.28 9.83
CA ARG A 204 6.01 -8.90 9.60
C ARG A 204 4.98 -8.20 8.74
N TYR A 205 5.03 -6.89 8.76
CA TYR A 205 4.13 -6.04 8.01
C TYR A 205 4.94 -5.00 7.25
N ARG A 206 4.44 -4.57 6.09
CA ARG A 206 5.02 -3.45 5.35
C ARG A 206 3.92 -2.64 4.68
N LEU A 207 4.16 -1.35 4.53
CA LEU A 207 3.37 -0.53 3.62
C LEU A 207 3.98 -0.59 2.22
N LEU A 208 3.15 -0.43 1.20
CA LEU A 208 3.62 -0.06 -0.12
C LEU A 208 4.28 1.31 -0.06
N GLU A 209 5.35 1.53 -0.80
CA GLU A 209 6.15 2.76 -0.71
C GLU A 209 5.30 4.00 -1.03
N SER A 210 4.38 3.89 -2.00
CA SER A 210 3.45 4.97 -2.34
C SER A 210 2.47 5.28 -1.20
N VAL A 211 1.96 4.25 -0.53
CA VAL A 211 1.06 4.36 0.62
C VAL A 211 1.81 4.95 1.82
N ARG A 212 3.05 4.54 2.03
CA ARG A 212 3.96 5.06 3.05
C ARG A 212 4.28 6.54 2.84
N GLN A 213 4.68 6.92 1.64
CA GLN A 213 5.00 8.32 1.31
C GLN A 213 3.80 9.24 1.54
N TYR A 214 2.61 8.78 1.14
CA TYR A 214 1.37 9.51 1.40
C TYR A 214 1.08 9.69 2.90
N GLY A 215 1.20 8.61 3.69
CA GLY A 215 1.03 8.68 5.15
C GLY A 215 2.02 9.63 5.83
N ARG A 216 3.26 9.71 5.33
CA ARG A 216 4.27 10.64 5.85
C ARG A 216 3.92 12.09 5.60
N GLU A 217 3.38 12.41 4.42
CA GLU A 217 2.91 13.76 4.11
C GLU A 217 1.73 14.15 5.01
N ARG A 218 0.79 13.24 5.23
CA ARG A 218 -0.34 13.45 6.16
C ARG A 218 0.13 13.63 7.61
N LEU A 219 1.09 12.81 8.06
CA LEU A 219 1.67 12.92 9.39
C LEU A 219 2.35 14.27 9.61
N ALA A 220 3.12 14.76 8.62
CA ALA A 220 3.74 16.07 8.68
C ALA A 220 2.69 17.20 8.79
N GLN A 221 1.63 17.15 7.98
CA GLN A 221 0.53 18.13 8.01
C GLN A 221 -0.21 18.15 9.36
N SER A 222 -0.38 16.98 10.00
CA SER A 222 -0.99 16.89 11.33
C SER A 222 -0.06 17.43 12.44
N GLY A 223 1.26 17.30 12.28
CA GLY A 223 2.25 17.90 13.18
C GLY A 223 2.31 19.43 13.07
N ASP A 224 2.15 19.97 11.86
CA ASP A 224 2.14 21.42 11.59
C ASP A 224 0.83 22.11 12.04
N GLY A 225 -0.18 21.33 12.46
CA GLY A 225 -1.46 21.81 13.00
C GLY A 225 -1.40 22.33 14.44
N THR A 226 -0.26 22.20 15.14
CA THR A 226 -0.04 22.85 16.45
C THR A 226 0.68 24.19 16.30
N GLY A 227 0.04 25.09 15.56
CA GLY A 227 0.23 26.52 15.74
C GLY A 227 -0.40 26.99 17.05
N CYS A 228 0.22 26.64 18.19
CA CYS A 228 -0.03 27.28 19.47
C CYS A 228 1.28 27.81 20.03
N CYS A 229 1.51 29.11 19.81
CA CYS A 229 2.55 29.88 20.49
C CYS A 229 2.22 30.01 21.98
N CYS A 230 2.54 29.00 22.80
CA CYS A 230 2.85 29.16 24.22
C CYS A 230 3.32 27.84 24.86
N GLY A 231 4.54 27.84 25.39
CA GLY A 231 5.01 26.86 26.39
C GLY A 231 5.85 25.71 25.82
N ALA A 232 7.16 25.75 26.12
CA ALA A 232 8.09 24.68 25.84
C ALA A 232 7.65 23.34 26.45
N GLY A 233 7.45 22.34 25.59
CA GLY A 233 7.33 20.93 25.94
C GLY A 233 8.00 20.12 24.85
N THR A 234 9.28 19.82 25.03
CA THR A 234 10.08 18.99 24.14
C THR A 234 9.41 17.64 23.90
N PHE A 235 8.93 17.39 22.68
CA PHE A 235 8.69 16.04 22.18
C PHE A 235 10.07 15.36 22.04
N SER A 236 10.52 14.73 23.13
CA SER A 236 11.71 13.88 23.15
C SER A 236 11.28 12.48 23.54
N ALA A 237 10.74 11.74 22.57
CA ALA A 237 10.85 10.29 22.59
C ALA A 237 12.09 9.93 21.76
N PRO A 238 13.07 9.19 22.30
CA PRO A 238 14.24 8.77 21.55
C PRO A 238 13.80 7.78 20.47
N TRP A 239 13.96 8.19 19.21
CA TRP A 239 13.72 7.34 18.05
C TRP A 239 14.73 6.18 18.11
N PRO A 240 14.29 4.91 18.22
CA PRO A 240 15.23 3.81 18.16
C PRO A 240 15.75 3.71 16.72
N SER A 241 17.04 4.01 16.54
CA SER A 241 17.75 3.63 15.32
C SER A 241 17.74 2.11 15.23
N ALA A 242 16.96 1.56 14.29
CA ALA A 242 16.99 0.13 13.99
C ALA A 242 18.37 -0.23 13.44
N SER A 243 19.29 -0.65 14.31
CA SER A 243 20.55 -1.25 13.91
C SER A 243 20.27 -2.67 13.41
N THR A 244 20.45 -2.87 12.11
CA THR A 244 20.53 -4.20 11.49
C THR A 244 21.74 -4.94 12.05
N GLY A 245 21.51 -5.89 12.95
CA GLY A 245 22.53 -6.80 13.44
C GLY A 245 22.90 -7.81 12.36
N THR A 246 24.01 -7.58 11.64
CA THR A 246 24.69 -8.59 10.84
C THR A 246 25.39 -9.58 11.75
N GLY A 247 24.76 -10.72 11.97
CA GLY A 247 25.34 -11.87 12.66
C GLY A 247 26.50 -12.46 11.86
N THR A 248 27.73 -12.14 12.28
CA THR A 248 28.97 -12.78 11.84
C THR A 248 29.17 -14.06 12.66
N ALA A 249 29.12 -15.24 12.04
CA ALA A 249 29.46 -16.49 12.70
C ALA A 249 30.96 -16.81 12.50
N PRO A 250 31.72 -17.17 13.54
CA PRO A 250 33.12 -17.52 13.40
C PRO A 250 33.31 -19.02 13.10
N ALA A 251 34.28 -19.30 12.24
CA ALA A 251 34.89 -20.62 12.11
C ALA A 251 35.60 -21.02 13.42
N ARG A 252 35.44 -22.28 13.85
CA ARG A 252 36.51 -23.03 14.52
C ARG A 252 36.31 -24.54 14.44
N SER A 253 37.45 -25.18 14.23
CA SER A 253 37.73 -26.57 13.91
C SER A 253 37.88 -27.50 15.13
N ARG A 254 37.80 -28.82 14.85
CA ARG A 254 38.34 -30.00 15.57
C ARG A 254 37.52 -30.54 16.75
N ARG A 255 36.94 -31.73 16.56
CA ARG A 255 37.61 -33.01 16.85
C ARG A 255 37.14 -34.09 15.88
#